data_AF-A0A258JDJ5-F1
#
_entry.id   AF-A0A258JDJ5-F1
#
_cell.length_a   1.000
_cell.length_b   1.000
_cell.length_c   1.000
_cell.angle_alpha   90.00
_cell.angle_beta   90.00
_cell.angle_gamma   90.00
#
_symmetry.space_group_name_H-M   'P 1'
#
loop_
_entity.id
_entity.type
_entity.pdbx_description
1 polymer ?
#
loop_
_entity_poly.entity_id
_entity_poly.type
_entity_poly.pdbx_seq_one_letter_code
_entity_poly.pdbx_strand_id
1 'polypeptide(L)'
;MYKNLLVVALFLFLGTNVILAQKYDPEYVKVTNERAQKIVDDLKLKSTEDQLAVRDIIAEQYRSLNSIHESRDAKISESKKKISDKTAQQKAEDKLKKEADKKVMALHKSYLKKLSKKLTNSQIVQVKDGMTYGVLPITVLGYNDMLPNLTQEQQKYIYDALVEAREHAMDGGSSKEKHAWFG
;
A
#
# COMPACT_ATOMS: atom_id res chain seq x y z
N MET A 1 74.92 -15.90 -16.85
CA MET A 1 74.63 -15.34 -15.51
C MET A 1 73.72 -14.13 -15.69
N TYR A 2 72.71 -14.00 -14.83
CA TYR A 2 71.56 -13.05 -14.83
C TYR A 2 70.40 -13.43 -15.79
N LYS A 3 69.40 -14.20 -15.34
CA LYS A 3 68.22 -13.91 -14.47
C LYS A 3 66.99 -13.40 -15.26
N ASN A 4 66.06 -14.34 -15.45
CA ASN A 4 64.59 -14.28 -15.50
C ASN A 4 63.90 -12.93 -15.71
N LEU A 5 63.01 -12.86 -16.70
CA LEU A 5 61.78 -12.07 -16.58
C LEU A 5 60.61 -12.81 -17.25
N LEU A 6 59.83 -13.48 -16.41
CA LEU A 6 58.58 -14.14 -16.74
C LEU A 6 57.48 -13.05 -16.68
N VAL A 7 56.97 -12.61 -17.81
CA VAL A 7 55.87 -11.64 -17.87
C VAL A 7 54.56 -12.42 -17.76
N VAL A 8 54.01 -12.47 -16.54
CA VAL A 8 52.65 -12.94 -16.28
C VAL A 8 51.69 -11.79 -16.58
N ALA A 9 50.97 -11.88 -17.70
CA ALA A 9 49.88 -10.97 -18.02
C ALA A 9 48.65 -11.34 -17.17
N LEU A 10 48.46 -10.61 -16.07
CA LEU A 10 47.27 -10.70 -15.23
C LEU A 10 46.14 -9.88 -15.89
N PHE A 11 45.18 -10.56 -16.53
CA PHE A 11 43.94 -9.93 -16.99
C PHE A 11 43.08 -9.57 -15.76
N LEU A 12 43.11 -8.29 -15.38
CA LEU A 12 42.20 -7.71 -14.39
C LEU A 12 40.80 -7.57 -15.01
N PHE A 13 39.93 -8.54 -14.70
CA PHE A 13 38.48 -8.43 -14.94
C PHE A 13 37.90 -7.47 -13.89
N LEU A 14 37.85 -6.17 -14.21
CA LEU A 14 37.10 -5.18 -13.42
C LEU A 14 35.60 -5.36 -13.70
N GLY A 15 34.98 -6.28 -12.97
CA GLY A 15 33.52 -6.36 -12.89
C GLY A 15 32.99 -5.14 -12.13
N THR A 16 32.40 -4.19 -12.84
CA THR A 16 31.64 -3.10 -12.22
C THR A 16 30.36 -3.69 -11.64
N ASN A 17 30.33 -3.91 -10.32
CA ASN A 17 29.07 -4.12 -9.61
C ASN A 17 28.28 -2.81 -9.69
N VAL A 18 27.36 -2.70 -10.64
CA VAL A 18 26.33 -1.67 -10.61
C VAL A 18 25.43 -2.02 -9.42
N ILE A 19 25.70 -1.39 -8.27
CA ILE A 19 24.77 -1.39 -7.16
C ILE A 19 23.60 -0.50 -7.61
N LEU A 20 22.57 -1.12 -8.18
CA LEU A 20 21.27 -0.47 -8.34
C LEU A 20 20.82 -0.03 -6.95
N ALA A 21 20.78 1.28 -6.70
CA ALA A 21 20.24 1.80 -5.46
C ALA A 21 18.79 1.30 -5.32
N GLN A 22 18.54 0.50 -4.28
CA GLN A 22 17.21 -0.03 -4.02
C GLN A 22 16.29 1.14 -3.66
N LYS A 23 15.19 1.32 -4.39
CA LYS A 23 14.21 2.42 -4.19
C LYS A 23 13.64 2.48 -2.77
N TYR A 24 13.60 1.33 -2.09
CA TYR A 24 13.03 1.16 -0.76
C TYR A 24 14.04 0.47 0.16
N ASP A 25 14.00 0.83 1.43
CA ASP A 25 14.72 0.13 2.50
C ASP A 25 14.42 -1.39 2.46
N PRO A 26 15.45 -2.27 2.54
CA PRO A 26 15.26 -3.72 2.47
C PRO A 26 14.33 -4.30 3.53
N GLU A 27 14.37 -3.78 4.77
CA GLU A 27 13.48 -4.26 5.84
C GLU A 27 12.04 -3.85 5.54
N TYR A 28 11.83 -2.63 5.03
CA TYR A 28 10.51 -2.20 4.60
C TYR A 28 9.95 -3.05 3.42
N VAL A 29 10.79 -3.44 2.48
CA VAL A 29 10.41 -4.39 1.40
C VAL A 29 9.99 -5.73 2.00
N LYS A 30 10.76 -6.26 2.94
CA LYS A 30 10.44 -7.53 3.62
C LYS A 30 9.10 -7.45 4.36
N VAL A 31 8.89 -6.44 5.19
CA VAL A 31 7.65 -6.24 5.96
C VAL A 31 6.43 -6.12 5.05
N THR A 32 6.54 -5.37 3.94
CA THR A 32 5.43 -5.23 2.99
C THR A 32 5.13 -6.52 2.23
N ASN A 33 6.16 -7.31 1.89
CA ASN A 33 5.98 -8.62 1.29
C ASN A 33 5.34 -9.62 2.26
N GLU A 34 5.76 -9.65 3.53
CA GLU A 34 5.16 -10.52 4.56
C GLU A 34 3.70 -10.18 4.82
N ARG A 35 3.37 -8.88 4.90
CA ARG A 35 1.98 -8.43 5.03
C ARG A 35 1.13 -8.84 3.83
N ALA A 36 1.65 -8.63 2.62
CA ALA A 36 0.97 -9.04 1.40
C ALA A 36 0.78 -10.55 1.32
N GLN A 37 1.78 -11.33 1.75
CA GLN A 37 1.70 -12.79 1.74
C GLN A 37 0.57 -13.30 2.63
N LYS A 38 0.42 -12.75 3.85
CA LYS A 38 -0.70 -13.12 4.74
C LYS A 38 -2.07 -12.93 4.08
N ILE A 39 -2.25 -11.85 3.33
CA ILE A 39 -3.50 -11.59 2.58
C ILE A 39 -3.68 -12.63 1.47
N VAL A 40 -2.61 -12.98 0.75
CA VAL A 40 -2.65 -13.96 -0.34
C VAL A 40 -2.92 -15.38 0.15
N ASP A 41 -2.40 -15.74 1.32
CA ASP A 41 -2.60 -17.06 1.94
C ASP A 41 -4.11 -17.33 2.15
N ASP A 42 -4.87 -16.31 2.55
CA ASP A 42 -6.32 -16.39 2.76
C ASP A 42 -7.11 -16.57 1.45
N LEU A 43 -6.56 -16.13 0.30
CA LEU A 43 -7.22 -16.25 -1.01
C LEU A 43 -7.22 -17.69 -1.55
N LYS A 44 -6.37 -18.58 -1.00
CA LYS A 44 -6.25 -19.99 -1.38
C LYS A 44 -6.10 -20.21 -2.89
N LEU A 45 -5.29 -19.36 -3.54
CA LEU A 45 -5.01 -19.49 -4.97
C LEU A 45 -4.25 -20.79 -5.26
N LYS A 46 -4.61 -21.49 -6.33
CA LYS A 46 -3.98 -22.78 -6.66
C LYS A 46 -2.59 -22.64 -7.30
N SER A 47 -2.37 -21.56 -8.04
CA SER A 47 -1.12 -21.31 -8.76
C SER A 47 -0.14 -20.55 -7.87
N THR A 48 1.04 -21.13 -7.61
CA THR A 48 2.13 -20.45 -6.90
C THR A 48 2.58 -19.19 -7.65
N GLU A 49 2.58 -19.22 -8.99
CA GLU A 49 2.90 -18.04 -9.80
C GLU A 49 1.89 -16.90 -9.56
N ASP A 50 0.60 -17.22 -9.54
CA ASP A 50 -0.43 -16.20 -9.26
C ASP A 50 -0.37 -15.71 -7.81
N GLN A 51 -0.05 -16.58 -6.84
CA GLN A 51 0.19 -16.17 -5.45
C GLN A 51 1.31 -15.14 -5.36
N LEU A 52 2.47 -15.42 -5.97
CA LEU A 52 3.61 -14.51 -5.97
C LEU A 52 3.28 -13.20 -6.70
N ALA A 53 2.63 -13.28 -7.86
CA ALA A 53 2.24 -12.10 -8.62
C ALA A 53 1.25 -11.21 -7.85
N VAL A 54 0.24 -11.79 -7.19
CA VAL A 54 -0.73 -11.04 -6.39
C VAL A 54 -0.06 -10.44 -5.15
N ARG A 55 0.82 -11.20 -4.46
CA ARG A 55 1.63 -10.69 -3.34
C ARG A 55 2.42 -9.46 -3.77
N ASP A 56 3.10 -9.53 -4.90
CA ASP A 56 3.94 -8.43 -5.38
C ASP A 56 3.11 -7.19 -5.77
N ILE A 57 1.92 -7.39 -6.35
CA ILE A 57 0.97 -6.31 -6.62
C ILE A 57 0.51 -5.61 -5.32
N ILE A 58 0.16 -6.37 -4.28
CA ILE A 58 -0.27 -5.84 -2.97
C ILE A 58 0.89 -5.14 -2.26
N ALA A 59 2.07 -5.77 -2.22
CA ALA A 59 3.25 -5.20 -1.57
C ALA A 59 3.68 -3.88 -2.22
N GLU A 60 3.65 -3.80 -3.55
CA GLU A 60 3.97 -2.57 -4.27
C GLU A 60 2.93 -1.47 -4.03
N GLN A 61 1.66 -1.82 -3.84
CA GLN A 61 0.62 -0.85 -3.46
C GLN A 61 0.93 -0.20 -2.11
N TYR A 62 1.30 -0.99 -1.10
CA TYR A 62 1.71 -0.44 0.21
C TYR A 62 2.88 0.53 0.09
N ARG A 63 3.94 0.12 -0.63
CA ARG A 63 5.14 0.95 -0.80
C ARG A 63 4.86 2.22 -1.60
N SER A 64 4.00 2.14 -2.61
CA SER A 64 3.60 3.28 -3.44
C SER A 64 2.75 4.29 -2.65
N LEU A 65 1.78 3.83 -1.88
CA LEU A 65 1.00 4.68 -0.96
C LEU A 65 1.92 5.38 0.04
N ASN A 66 2.79 4.62 0.71
CA ASN A 66 3.76 5.18 1.65
C ASN A 66 4.61 6.28 1.02
N SER A 67 5.12 6.05 -0.20
CA SER A 67 5.93 7.06 -0.91
C SER A 67 5.16 8.37 -1.16
N ILE A 68 3.87 8.26 -1.52
CA ILE A 68 3.01 9.43 -1.76
C ILE A 68 2.76 10.19 -0.46
N HIS A 69 2.43 9.47 0.61
CA HIS A 69 2.12 10.04 1.92
C HIS A 69 3.36 10.67 2.58
N GLU A 70 4.49 9.98 2.63
CA GLU A 70 5.76 10.52 3.16
C GLU A 70 6.19 11.79 2.41
N SER A 71 6.06 11.80 1.08
CA SER A 71 6.38 12.99 0.29
C SER A 71 5.45 14.17 0.59
N ARG A 72 4.16 13.92 0.78
CA ARG A 72 3.20 14.96 1.17
C ARG A 72 3.52 15.48 2.57
N ASP A 73 3.75 14.59 3.52
CA ASP A 73 3.90 14.95 4.93
C ASP A 73 5.22 15.71 5.17
N ALA A 74 6.28 15.34 4.46
CA ALA A 74 7.53 16.10 4.40
C ALA A 74 7.30 17.54 3.89
N LYS A 75 6.52 17.71 2.81
CA LYS A 75 6.20 19.04 2.26
C LYS A 75 5.30 19.86 3.19
N ILE A 76 4.34 19.23 3.86
CA ILE A 76 3.49 19.90 4.86
C ILE A 76 4.38 20.40 6.01
N SER A 77 5.26 19.53 6.54
CA SER A 77 6.21 19.87 7.59
C SER A 77 7.12 21.04 7.18
N GLU A 78 7.66 21.01 5.95
CA GLU A 78 8.47 22.09 5.41
C GLU A 78 7.68 23.41 5.27
N SER A 79 6.43 23.36 4.78
CA SER A 79 5.58 24.55 4.66
C SER A 79 5.27 25.19 6.01
N LYS A 80 5.07 24.38 7.07
CA LYS A 80 4.81 24.85 8.44
C LYS A 80 6.01 25.59 9.04
N LYS A 81 7.23 25.24 8.62
CA LYS A 81 8.46 25.95 9.02
C LYS A 81 8.64 27.29 8.29
N LYS A 82 8.09 27.42 7.07
CA LYS A 82 8.28 28.59 6.19
C LYS A 82 7.18 29.64 6.32
N ILE A 83 5.96 29.23 6.64
CA ILE A 83 4.78 30.10 6.71
C ILE A 83 4.43 30.31 8.18
N SER A 84 4.39 31.56 8.65
CA SER A 84 4.00 31.87 10.03
C SER A 84 2.48 32.02 10.23
N ASP A 85 1.78 32.50 9.20
CA ASP A 85 0.32 32.67 9.24
C ASP A 85 -0.41 31.31 9.19
N LYS A 86 -1.28 31.06 10.19
CA LYS A 86 -1.99 29.78 10.32
C LYS A 86 -2.97 29.52 9.18
N THR A 87 -3.63 30.57 8.67
CA THR A 87 -4.59 30.43 7.56
C THR A 87 -3.86 30.04 6.26
N ALA A 88 -2.73 30.68 5.98
CA ALA A 88 -1.86 30.35 4.87
C ALA A 88 -1.24 28.95 5.01
N GLN A 89 -0.87 28.52 6.22
CA GLN A 89 -0.43 27.14 6.49
C GLN A 89 -1.54 26.13 6.12
N GLN A 90 -2.76 26.34 6.61
CA GLN A 90 -3.88 25.43 6.32
C GLN A 90 -4.15 25.35 4.82
N LYS A 91 -4.17 26.48 4.11
CA LYS A 91 -4.37 26.51 2.66
C LYS A 91 -3.28 25.77 1.90
N ALA A 92 -2.02 25.89 2.34
CA ALA A 92 -0.90 25.14 1.75
C ALA A 92 -1.03 23.63 2.03
N GLU A 93 -1.38 23.25 3.26
CA GLU A 93 -1.62 21.86 3.64
C GLU A 93 -2.75 21.23 2.81
N ASP A 94 -3.89 21.90 2.66
CA ASP A 94 -5.02 21.42 1.88
C ASP A 94 -4.67 21.23 0.40
N LYS A 95 -3.85 22.14 -0.15
CA LYS A 95 -3.35 22.01 -1.52
C LYS A 95 -2.48 20.76 -1.67
N LEU A 96 -1.55 20.53 -0.74
CA LEU A 96 -0.66 19.37 -0.75
C LEU A 96 -1.42 18.05 -0.57
N LYS A 97 -2.45 18.03 0.29
CA LYS A 97 -3.36 16.88 0.43
C LYS A 97 -4.08 16.59 -0.89
N LYS A 98 -4.72 17.60 -1.50
CA LYS A 98 -5.40 17.45 -2.80
C LYS A 98 -4.47 16.95 -3.91
N GLU A 99 -3.21 17.40 -3.94
CA GLU A 99 -2.22 16.90 -4.90
C GLU A 99 -1.84 15.44 -4.65
N ALA A 100 -1.71 15.03 -3.38
CA ALA A 100 -1.48 13.64 -3.01
C ALA A 100 -2.69 12.76 -3.35
N ASP A 101 -3.90 13.21 -3.05
CA ASP A 101 -5.14 12.46 -3.30
C ASP A 101 -5.31 12.15 -4.78
N LYS A 102 -4.97 13.08 -5.68
CA LYS A 102 -4.94 12.82 -7.13
C LYS A 102 -4.01 11.67 -7.52
N LYS A 103 -2.84 11.58 -6.87
CA LYS A 103 -1.88 10.50 -7.11
C LYS A 103 -2.38 9.18 -6.53
N VAL A 104 -2.95 9.21 -5.33
CA VAL A 104 -3.59 8.06 -4.68
C VAL A 104 -4.71 7.52 -5.56
N MET A 105 -5.61 8.36 -6.07
CA MET A 105 -6.70 7.94 -6.96
C MET A 105 -6.18 7.31 -8.25
N ALA A 106 -5.11 7.85 -8.85
CA ALA A 106 -4.50 7.25 -10.05
C ALA A 106 -3.87 5.89 -9.72
N LEU A 107 -3.20 5.78 -8.57
CA LEU A 107 -2.62 4.54 -8.07
C LEU A 107 -3.71 3.48 -7.80
N HIS A 108 -4.79 3.86 -7.13
CA HIS A 108 -5.95 3.01 -6.83
C HIS A 108 -6.53 2.38 -8.09
N LYS A 109 -6.81 3.19 -9.12
CA LYS A 109 -7.33 2.68 -10.41
C LYS A 109 -6.38 1.68 -11.06
N SER A 110 -5.08 1.98 -11.05
CA SER A 110 -4.04 1.09 -11.57
C SER A 110 -3.96 -0.21 -10.79
N TYR A 111 -4.04 -0.14 -9.46
CA TYR A 111 -4.01 -1.27 -8.55
C TYR A 111 -5.17 -2.24 -8.80
N LEU A 112 -6.41 -1.75 -8.81
CA LEU A 112 -7.57 -2.59 -9.08
C LEU A 112 -7.52 -3.22 -10.48
N LYS A 113 -7.02 -2.50 -11.48
CA LYS A 113 -6.81 -3.04 -12.83
C LYS A 113 -5.75 -4.14 -12.87
N LYS A 114 -4.72 -4.08 -12.02
CA LYS A 114 -3.72 -5.15 -11.92
C LYS A 114 -4.31 -6.39 -11.24
N LEU A 115 -5.04 -6.20 -10.14
CA LEU A 115 -5.70 -7.29 -9.43
C LEU A 115 -6.75 -7.99 -10.29
N SER A 116 -7.56 -7.26 -11.06
CA SER A 116 -8.63 -7.84 -11.89
C SER A 116 -8.14 -8.73 -13.02
N LYS A 117 -6.84 -8.68 -13.36
CA LYS A 117 -6.22 -9.61 -14.32
C LYS A 117 -5.90 -10.98 -13.70
N LYS A 118 -5.91 -11.08 -12.36
CA LYS A 118 -5.45 -12.26 -11.61
C LYS A 118 -6.52 -12.81 -10.67
N LEU A 119 -7.45 -11.98 -10.24
CA LEU A 119 -8.42 -12.29 -9.20
C LEU A 119 -9.85 -12.08 -9.69
N THR A 120 -10.76 -12.89 -9.16
CA THR A 120 -12.21 -12.65 -9.26
C THR A 120 -12.63 -11.47 -8.40
N ASN A 121 -13.84 -10.92 -8.63
CA ASN A 121 -14.37 -9.83 -7.81
C ASN A 121 -14.44 -10.19 -6.32
N SER A 122 -14.81 -11.43 -5.97
CA SER A 122 -14.84 -11.89 -4.57
C SER A 122 -13.45 -11.92 -3.93
N GLN A 123 -12.43 -12.35 -4.66
CA GLN A 123 -11.05 -12.34 -4.16
C GLN A 123 -10.50 -10.91 -4.05
N ILE A 124 -10.88 -10.00 -4.94
CA ILE A 124 -10.54 -8.58 -4.79
C ILE A 124 -11.16 -8.01 -3.51
N VAL A 125 -12.42 -8.36 -3.20
CA VAL A 125 -13.05 -7.98 -1.93
C VAL A 125 -12.25 -8.50 -0.73
N GLN A 126 -11.81 -9.76 -0.74
CA GLN A 126 -10.96 -10.32 0.31
C GLN A 126 -9.63 -9.59 0.45
N VAL A 127 -8.99 -9.20 -0.67
CA VAL A 127 -7.78 -8.36 -0.64
C VAL A 127 -8.05 -7.02 0.03
N LYS A 128 -9.17 -6.36 -0.33
CA LYS A 128 -9.56 -5.08 0.29
C LYS A 128 -9.77 -5.23 1.79
N ASP A 129 -10.49 -6.28 2.22
CA ASP A 129 -10.70 -6.59 3.63
C ASP A 129 -9.38 -6.84 4.35
N GLY A 130 -8.48 -7.64 3.78
CA GLY A 130 -7.15 -7.89 4.34
C GLY A 130 -6.30 -6.62 4.47
N MET A 131 -6.39 -5.71 3.50
CA MET A 131 -5.70 -4.41 3.55
C MET A 131 -6.27 -3.45 4.59
N THR A 132 -7.49 -3.68 5.05
CA THR A 132 -8.22 -2.88 6.05
C THR A 132 -8.54 -3.68 7.32
N TYR A 133 -7.70 -4.67 7.66
CA TYR A 133 -7.77 -5.43 8.91
C TYR A 133 -9.09 -6.19 9.15
N GLY A 134 -9.86 -6.47 8.11
CA GLY A 134 -11.17 -7.11 8.22
C GLY A 134 -12.22 -6.27 8.96
N VAL A 135 -12.03 -4.95 9.07
CA VAL A 135 -12.93 -4.10 9.86
C VAL A 135 -14.38 -4.18 9.34
N LEU A 136 -14.61 -4.13 8.02
CA LEU A 136 -15.96 -4.24 7.47
C LEU A 136 -16.69 -5.52 7.92
N PRO A 137 -16.19 -6.75 7.66
CA PRO A 137 -16.92 -7.95 8.06
C PRO A 137 -17.08 -8.07 9.59
N ILE A 138 -16.09 -7.63 10.38
CA ILE A 138 -16.18 -7.61 11.84
C ILE A 138 -17.29 -6.66 12.31
N THR A 139 -17.34 -5.45 11.75
CA THR A 139 -18.33 -4.43 12.12
C THR A 139 -19.74 -4.82 11.72
N VAL A 140 -19.94 -5.42 10.53
CA VAL A 140 -21.25 -5.95 10.11
C VAL A 140 -21.73 -7.04 11.07
N LEU A 141 -20.85 -7.97 11.46
CA LEU A 141 -21.18 -9.01 12.43
C LEU A 141 -21.58 -8.40 13.78
N GLY A 142 -20.81 -7.44 14.28
CA GLY A 142 -21.10 -6.74 15.52
C GLY A 142 -22.45 -6.01 15.51
N TYR A 143 -22.79 -5.32 14.42
CA TYR A 143 -24.09 -4.66 14.31
C TYR A 143 -25.25 -5.65 14.28
N ASN A 144 -25.13 -6.78 13.56
CA ASN A 144 -26.18 -7.80 13.52
C ASN A 144 -26.38 -8.48 14.89
N ASP A 145 -25.31 -8.64 15.68
CA ASP A 145 -25.39 -9.21 17.03
C ASP A 145 -26.04 -8.21 18.02
N MET A 146 -25.65 -6.93 17.96
CA MET A 146 -26.20 -5.89 18.83
C MET A 146 -27.64 -5.48 18.47
N LEU A 147 -28.00 -5.56 17.18
CA LEU A 147 -29.27 -5.11 16.63
C LEU A 147 -29.93 -6.26 15.83
N PRO A 148 -30.42 -7.32 16.49
CA PRO A 148 -30.89 -8.54 15.81
C PRO A 148 -32.14 -8.32 14.95
N ASN A 149 -32.86 -7.20 15.13
CA ASN A 149 -34.10 -6.88 14.44
C ASN A 149 -33.92 -5.86 13.30
N LEU A 150 -32.70 -5.64 12.81
CA LEU A 150 -32.48 -4.78 11.64
C LEU A 150 -33.27 -5.31 10.44
N THR A 151 -33.96 -4.41 9.75
CA THR A 151 -34.60 -4.75 8.48
C THR A 151 -33.53 -4.98 7.41
N GLN A 152 -33.89 -5.66 6.31
CA GLN A 152 -32.98 -5.86 5.18
C GLN A 152 -32.46 -4.53 4.61
N GLU A 153 -33.30 -3.49 4.57
CA GLU A 153 -32.91 -2.16 4.11
C GLU A 153 -31.86 -1.52 5.03
N GLN A 154 -32.04 -1.65 6.34
CA GLN A 154 -31.08 -1.12 7.32
C GLN A 154 -29.75 -1.89 7.28
N GLN A 155 -29.79 -3.22 7.18
CA GLN A 155 -28.59 -4.04 7.01
C GLN A 155 -27.84 -3.65 5.74
N LYS A 156 -28.57 -3.45 4.64
CA LYS A 156 -27.98 -3.02 3.37
C LYS A 156 -27.33 -1.64 3.49
N TYR A 157 -28.00 -0.68 4.12
CA TYR A 157 -27.44 0.66 4.34
C TYR A 157 -26.13 0.61 5.13
N ILE A 158 -26.10 -0.13 6.23
CA ILE A 158 -24.88 -0.32 7.05
C ILE A 158 -23.77 -0.95 6.21
N TYR A 159 -24.09 -2.01 5.47
CA TYR A 159 -23.12 -2.70 4.63
C TYR A 159 -22.54 -1.77 3.55
N ASP A 160 -23.40 -1.04 2.82
CA ASP A 160 -22.97 -0.13 1.74
C ASP A 160 -22.08 0.99 2.29
N ALA A 161 -22.42 1.58 3.44
CA ALA A 161 -21.62 2.60 4.09
C ALA A 161 -20.23 2.07 4.48
N LEU A 162 -20.17 0.84 5.02
CA LEU A 162 -18.89 0.22 5.36
C LEU A 162 -18.07 -0.16 4.11
N VAL A 163 -18.73 -0.53 3.00
CA VAL A 163 -18.05 -0.75 1.72
C VAL A 163 -17.38 0.54 1.24
N GLU A 164 -18.08 1.67 1.28
CA GLU A 164 -17.52 2.98 0.95
C GLU A 164 -16.33 3.32 1.85
N ALA A 165 -16.49 3.16 3.17
CA ALA A 165 -15.41 3.36 4.14
C ALA A 165 -14.18 2.50 3.83
N ARG A 166 -14.38 1.22 3.46
CA ARG A 166 -13.29 0.30 3.09
C ARG A 166 -12.54 0.77 1.84
N GLU A 167 -13.24 1.27 0.82
CA GLU A 167 -12.59 1.80 -0.40
C GLU A 167 -11.67 2.98 -0.08
N HIS A 168 -12.07 3.84 0.87
CA HIS A 168 -11.20 4.93 1.32
C HIS A 168 -10.09 4.45 2.26
N ALA A 169 -10.39 3.55 3.19
CA ALA A 169 -9.44 3.04 4.17
C ALA A 169 -8.29 2.25 3.54
N MET A 170 -8.52 1.51 2.46
CA MET A 170 -7.45 0.73 1.81
C MET A 170 -6.31 1.61 1.27
N ASP A 171 -6.62 2.88 0.97
CA ASP A 171 -5.69 3.90 0.48
C ASP A 171 -5.05 4.74 1.59
N GLY A 172 -5.33 4.47 2.87
CA GLY A 172 -4.69 5.14 4.00
C GLY A 172 -3.21 4.72 4.16
N GLY A 173 -2.36 5.68 4.51
CA GLY A 173 -0.91 5.49 4.70
C GLY A 173 -0.53 4.88 6.04
N SER A 174 -1.35 5.05 7.07
CA SER A 174 -1.13 4.49 8.41
C SER A 174 -2.35 3.73 8.93
N SER A 175 -2.15 2.82 9.89
CA SER A 175 -3.26 2.12 10.55
C SER A 175 -4.30 3.08 11.14
N LYS A 176 -3.84 4.20 11.74
CA LYS A 176 -4.71 5.23 12.29
C LYS A 176 -5.61 5.87 11.24
N GLU A 177 -5.05 6.23 10.08
CA GLU A 177 -5.83 6.78 8.96
C GLU A 177 -6.86 5.78 8.43
N LYS A 178 -6.52 4.49 8.37
CA LYS A 178 -7.47 3.45 7.94
C LYS A 178 -8.66 3.32 8.89
N HIS A 179 -8.40 3.27 10.20
CA HIS A 179 -9.47 3.16 11.20
C HIS A 179 -10.34 4.41 11.27
N ALA A 180 -9.79 5.59 10.97
CA ALA A 180 -10.55 6.84 10.96
C ALA A 180 -11.68 6.88 9.91
N TRP A 181 -11.61 6.06 8.86
CA TRP A 181 -12.70 5.94 7.88
C TRP A 181 -13.86 5.08 8.34
N PHE A 182 -13.62 4.18 9.30
CA PHE A 182 -14.65 3.28 9.84
C PHE A 182 -15.28 3.78 11.15
N GLY A 183 -14.69 4.80 11.77
CA GLY A 183 -15.10 5.36 13.07
C GLY A 183 -15.89 6.65 12.97
#